data_AF-W5MR10-F1
#
_entry.id   AF-W5MR10-F1
#
_cell.length_a   1.000
_cell.length_b   1.000
_cell.length_c   1.000
_cell.angle_alpha   90.00
_cell.angle_beta   90.00
_cell.angle_gamma   90.00
#
_symmetry.space_group_name_H-M   'P 1'
#
loop_
_entity.id
_entity.type
_entity.pdbx_description
1 polymer ?
#
loop_
_entity_poly.entity_id
_entity_poly.type
_entity_poly.pdbx_seq_one_letter_code
_entity_poly.pdbx_strand_id
1 'polypeptide(L)'
;MGMLSVDLLVTLQILPGFFSNCLFLALYDSVVLVKRVVSALSCSGSDGEFQRTLTSAGLRSIWNSFLLDAYKQVKLGGDAPNSKVVKVPGGGRPDECRLLDFESSDRPLVVNFGSAT
;
A
#
# COMPACT_ATOMS: atom_id res chain seq x y z
N MET A 1 -1.30 -29.77 3.77
CA MET A 1 -0.37 -29.30 2.71
C MET A 1 -0.84 -28.06 1.93
N GLY A 2 -2.04 -27.49 2.17
CA GLY A 2 -2.59 -26.40 1.34
C GLY A 2 -2.16 -24.97 1.71
N MET A 3 -2.12 -24.59 2.99
CA MET A 3 -1.91 -23.18 3.39
C MET A 3 -0.46 -22.70 3.22
N LEU A 4 0.52 -23.50 3.65
CA LEU A 4 1.95 -23.17 3.50
C LEU A 4 2.39 -23.02 2.03
N SER A 5 1.73 -23.72 1.11
CA SER A 5 2.00 -23.64 -0.32
C SER A 5 1.52 -22.30 -0.91
N VAL A 6 0.34 -21.84 -0.48
CA VAL A 6 -0.23 -20.55 -0.92
C VAL A 6 0.59 -19.39 -0.36
N ASP A 7 0.97 -19.45 0.93
CA ASP A 7 1.80 -18.40 1.54
C ASP A 7 3.19 -18.32 0.88
N LEU A 8 3.78 -19.47 0.52
CA LEU A 8 5.05 -19.51 -0.21
C LEU A 8 4.91 -18.94 -1.62
N LEU A 9 3.84 -19.28 -2.34
CA LEU A 9 3.58 -18.78 -3.69
C LEU A 9 3.36 -17.25 -3.70
N VAL A 10 2.57 -16.76 -2.74
CA VAL A 10 2.35 -15.33 -2.52
C VAL A 10 3.68 -14.64 -2.21
N THR A 11 4.49 -15.21 -1.32
CA THR A 11 5.81 -14.68 -0.98
C THR A 11 6.72 -14.60 -2.20
N LEU A 12 6.77 -15.66 -3.01
CA LEU A 12 7.56 -15.71 -4.25
C LEU A 12 7.09 -14.68 -5.28
N GLN A 13 5.80 -14.36 -5.32
CA GLN A 13 5.25 -13.33 -6.21
C GLN A 13 5.56 -11.91 -5.73
N ILE A 14 5.60 -11.67 -4.42
CA ILE A 14 5.93 -10.37 -3.81
C ILE A 14 7.42 -10.06 -3.96
N LEU A 15 8.27 -11.08 -3.83
CA LEU A 15 9.72 -10.95 -3.65
C LEU A 15 10.41 -10.08 -4.72
N PRO A 16 10.12 -10.22 -6.04
CA PRO A 16 10.74 -9.38 -7.06
C PRO A 16 10.38 -7.90 -6.92
N GLY A 17 9.13 -7.59 -6.63
CA GLY A 17 8.65 -6.22 -6.42
C GLY A 17 9.28 -5.60 -5.18
N PHE A 18 9.35 -6.36 -4.09
CA PHE A 18 10.02 -5.93 -2.86
C PHE A 18 11.50 -5.60 -3.10
N PHE A 19 12.26 -6.52 -3.68
CA PHE A 19 13.69 -6.30 -3.95
C PHE A 19 13.95 -5.14 -4.91
N SER A 20 13.10 -4.96 -5.93
CA SER A 20 13.19 -3.82 -6.85
C SER A 20 13.03 -2.48 -6.13
N ASN A 21 12.05 -2.36 -5.23
CA ASN A 21 11.87 -1.15 -4.41
C ASN A 21 13.05 -0.92 -3.46
N CYS A 22 13.56 -1.97 -2.82
CA CYS A 22 14.74 -1.88 -1.97
C CYS A 22 15.98 -1.41 -2.75
N LEU A 23 16.18 -1.95 -3.94
CA LEU A 23 17.28 -1.57 -4.83
C LEU A 23 17.15 -0.10 -5.26
N PHE A 24 15.94 0.34 -5.61
CA PHE A 24 15.69 1.74 -5.97
C PHE A 24 16.07 2.71 -4.84
N LEU A 25 15.65 2.41 -3.60
CA LEU A 25 16.02 3.22 -2.43
C LEU A 25 17.52 3.21 -2.16
N ALA A 26 18.17 2.05 -2.31
CA ALA A 26 19.63 1.94 -2.14
C ALA A 26 20.38 2.78 -3.18
N LEU A 27 19.94 2.74 -4.45
CA LEU A 27 20.51 3.56 -5.51
C LEU A 27 20.27 5.06 -5.27
N TYR A 28 19.07 5.43 -4.84
CA TYR A 28 18.73 6.81 -4.50
C TYR A 28 19.64 7.36 -3.39
N ASP A 29 19.76 6.64 -2.28
CA ASP A 29 20.64 7.04 -1.17
C ASP A 29 22.11 7.12 -1.62
N SER A 30 22.54 6.22 -2.50
CA SER A 30 23.90 6.24 -3.07
C SER A 30 24.14 7.49 -3.91
N VAL A 31 23.20 7.88 -4.77
CA VAL A 31 23.31 9.10 -5.59
C VAL A 31 23.32 10.35 -4.71
N VAL A 32 22.47 10.41 -3.68
CA VAL A 32 22.47 11.53 -2.73
C VAL A 32 23.79 11.62 -1.97
N LEU A 33 24.35 10.48 -1.55
CA LEU A 33 25.64 10.41 -0.87
C LEU A 33 26.78 10.89 -1.80
N VAL A 34 26.82 10.42 -3.05
CA VAL A 34 27.80 10.87 -4.05
C VAL A 34 27.69 12.38 -4.28
N LYS A 35 26.47 12.91 -4.46
CA LYS A 35 26.23 14.35 -4.65
C LYS A 35 26.77 15.17 -3.47
N ARG A 36 26.58 14.69 -2.24
CA ARG A 36 27.11 15.35 -1.04
C ARG A 36 28.64 15.32 -0.99
N VAL A 37 29.26 14.17 -1.28
CA VAL A 37 30.72 14.04 -1.33
C VAL A 37 31.32 14.99 -2.38
N VAL A 38 30.73 15.04 -3.58
CA VAL A 38 31.16 15.97 -4.64
C VAL A 38 31.00 17.43 -4.21
N SER A 39 29.88 17.78 -3.57
CA SER A 39 29.64 19.13 -3.05
C SER A 39 30.61 19.53 -1.94
N ALA A 40 30.97 18.59 -1.05
CA ALA A 40 31.94 18.80 0.02
C ALA A 40 33.34 19.02 -0.55
N LEU A 41 33.75 18.24 -1.55
CA LEU A 41 35.01 18.42 -2.27
C LEU A 41 35.05 19.74 -3.07
N SER A 42 33.89 20.25 -3.49
CA SER A 42 33.77 21.51 -4.24
C SER A 42 33.73 22.77 -3.35
N CYS A 43 33.94 22.64 -2.04
CA CYS A 43 34.00 23.74 -1.05
C CYS A 43 32.77 24.69 -1.03
N SER A 44 31.62 24.29 -1.57
CA SER A 44 30.41 25.12 -1.71
C SER A 44 29.37 24.87 -0.59
N GLY A 45 29.84 24.67 0.64
CA GLY A 45 29.08 24.07 1.75
C GLY A 45 27.67 24.62 1.99
N SER A 46 26.68 23.74 1.87
CA SER A 46 25.43 23.81 2.61
C SER A 46 25.16 22.41 3.17
N ASP A 47 25.45 22.22 4.45
CA ASP A 47 25.29 20.96 5.18
C ASP A 47 23.82 20.80 5.61
N GLY A 48 22.95 20.45 4.66
CA GLY A 48 21.57 20.08 4.96
C GLY A 48 21.53 18.68 5.57
N GLU A 49 20.67 18.45 6.57
CA GLU A 49 20.54 17.15 7.26
C GLU A 49 20.34 15.99 6.27
N PHE A 50 21.10 14.90 6.41
CA PHE A 50 20.91 13.69 5.59
C PHE A 50 19.85 12.80 6.20
N GLN A 51 18.65 12.81 5.64
CA GLN A 51 17.69 11.75 5.91
C GLN A 51 17.88 10.60 4.92
N ARG A 52 18.46 9.51 5.43
CA ARG A 52 18.56 8.24 4.69
C ARG A 52 17.16 7.72 4.39
N THR A 53 16.88 7.40 3.14
CA THR A 53 15.57 6.87 2.73
C THR A 53 15.46 5.36 2.94
N LEU A 54 16.56 4.62 2.78
CA LEU A 54 16.65 3.20 3.09
C LEU A 54 16.83 3.00 4.60
N THR A 55 15.70 3.01 5.32
CA THR A 55 15.63 2.71 6.75
C THR A 55 15.00 1.34 6.98
N SER A 56 15.27 0.71 8.13
CA SER A 56 14.60 -0.52 8.53
C SER A 56 13.08 -0.34 8.64
N ALA A 57 12.63 0.84 9.09
CA ALA A 57 11.23 1.23 9.11
C ALA A 57 10.63 1.31 7.70
N GLY A 58 11.35 1.92 6.75
CA GLY A 58 10.96 1.99 5.34
C GLY A 58 10.86 0.61 4.69
N LEU A 59 11.84 -0.26 4.91
CA LEU A 59 11.81 -1.65 4.42
C LEU A 59 10.62 -2.43 4.97
N ARG A 60 10.38 -2.33 6.29
CA ARG A 60 9.21 -2.96 6.93
C ARG A 60 7.91 -2.40 6.38
N SER A 61 7.84 -1.10 6.12
CA SER A 61 6.68 -0.46 5.49
C SER A 61 6.42 -1.00 4.08
N ILE A 62 7.45 -1.09 3.23
CA ILE A 62 7.32 -1.62 1.87
C ILE A 62 6.83 -3.08 1.92
N TRP A 63 7.45 -3.91 2.77
CA TRP A 63 7.04 -5.30 2.96
C TRP A 63 5.58 -5.43 3.39
N ASN A 64 5.16 -4.65 4.39
CA ASN A 64 3.79 -4.63 4.86
C ASN A 64 2.81 -4.19 3.77
N SER A 65 3.16 -3.21 2.94
CA SER A 65 2.31 -2.80 1.81
C SER A 65 2.09 -3.94 0.82
N PHE A 66 3.13 -4.68 0.45
CA PHE A 66 2.99 -5.85 -0.43
C PHE A 66 2.17 -6.97 0.19
N LEU A 67 2.35 -7.25 1.49
CA LEU A 67 1.53 -8.24 2.20
C LEU A 67 0.05 -7.82 2.19
N LEU A 68 -0.25 -6.56 2.51
CA LEU A 68 -1.61 -6.04 2.47
C LEU A 68 -2.24 -6.20 1.08
N ASP A 69 -1.49 -5.92 0.02
CA ASP A 69 -1.98 -6.06 -1.36
C ASP A 69 -2.20 -7.53 -1.77
N ALA A 70 -1.30 -8.42 -1.36
CA ALA A 70 -1.45 -9.83 -1.66
C ALA A 70 -2.68 -10.43 -0.99
N TYR A 71 -2.88 -10.13 0.31
CA TYR A 71 -4.00 -10.61 1.11
C TYR A 71 -5.29 -9.80 0.93
N LYS A 72 -5.35 -8.82 0.02
CA LYS A 72 -6.61 -8.19 -0.38
C LYS A 72 -7.57 -9.28 -0.88
N GLN A 73 -8.71 -9.39 -0.20
CA GLN A 73 -9.79 -10.30 -0.60
C GLN A 73 -10.45 -9.86 -1.91
N VAL A 74 -10.43 -8.56 -2.22
CA VAL A 74 -11.02 -7.99 -3.43
C VAL A 74 -10.05 -8.11 -4.58
N LYS A 75 -10.47 -8.79 -5.65
CA LYS A 75 -9.73 -8.91 -6.91
C LYS A 75 -10.66 -8.58 -8.07
N LEU A 76 -10.12 -7.98 -9.13
CA LEU A 76 -10.89 -7.71 -10.35
C LEU A 76 -11.38 -9.03 -10.97
N GLY A 77 -12.65 -9.06 -11.37
CA GLY A 77 -13.30 -10.25 -11.92
C GLY A 77 -13.68 -11.32 -10.87
N GLY A 78 -13.36 -11.11 -9.59
CA GLY A 78 -13.86 -11.92 -8.48
C GLY A 78 -15.15 -11.33 -7.88
N ASP A 79 -15.74 -12.07 -6.94
CA ASP A 79 -16.94 -11.62 -6.23
C ASP A 79 -16.66 -10.38 -5.38
N ALA A 80 -17.58 -9.41 -5.43
CA ALA A 80 -17.51 -8.23 -4.58
C ALA A 80 -17.81 -8.61 -3.12
N PRO A 81 -16.94 -8.27 -2.14
CA PRO A 81 -17.21 -8.63 -0.75
C PRO A 81 -18.46 -7.92 -0.21
N ASN A 82 -19.38 -8.71 0.34
CA ASN A 82 -20.61 -8.19 0.92
C ASN A 82 -20.43 -7.73 2.39
N SER A 83 -19.54 -6.74 2.56
CA SER A 83 -19.11 -6.21 3.87
C SER A 83 -20.25 -5.50 4.59
N LYS A 84 -20.23 -5.51 5.93
CA LYS A 84 -21.18 -4.77 6.76
C LYS A 84 -20.93 -3.26 6.63
N VAL A 85 -22.00 -2.49 6.50
CA VAL A 85 -22.00 -1.03 6.48
C VAL A 85 -23.14 -0.51 7.35
N VAL A 86 -23.06 0.76 7.76
CA VAL A 86 -24.14 1.42 8.50
C VAL A 86 -24.76 2.46 7.58
N LYS A 87 -26.05 2.32 7.31
CA LYS A 87 -26.81 3.31 6.56
C LYS A 87 -27.12 4.47 7.50
N VAL A 88 -26.67 5.67 7.14
CA VAL A 88 -26.99 6.91 7.87
C VAL A 88 -28.22 7.54 7.22
N PRO A 89 -29.42 7.45 7.83
CA PRO A 89 -30.58 8.17 7.32
C PRO A 89 -30.44 9.67 7.58
N GLY A 90 -31.06 10.51 6.74
CA GLY A 90 -31.09 11.97 6.88
C GLY A 90 -31.95 12.49 8.05
N GLY A 91 -31.89 11.86 9.23
CA GLY A 91 -32.65 12.22 10.43
C GLY A 91 -33.16 11.06 11.30
N GLY A 92 -32.83 9.80 10.97
CA GLY A 92 -33.26 8.60 11.71
C GLY A 92 -32.11 7.92 12.47
N ARG A 93 -32.40 6.74 13.06
CA ARG A 93 -31.36 5.91 13.70
C ARG A 93 -30.50 5.21 12.64
N PRO A 94 -29.18 5.09 12.86
CA PRO A 94 -28.33 4.29 11.99
C PRO A 94 -28.82 2.85 11.95
N ASP A 95 -28.83 2.27 10.76
CA ASP A 95 -29.27 0.89 10.54
C ASP A 95 -28.12 0.07 9.94
N GLU A 96 -27.89 -1.13 10.47
CA GLU A 96 -26.87 -2.05 9.96
C GLU A 96 -27.39 -2.71 8.67
N CYS A 97 -26.62 -2.61 7.59
CA CYS A 97 -26.89 -3.33 6.36
C CYS A 97 -25.57 -3.83 5.75
N ARG A 98 -25.63 -4.35 4.52
CA ARG A 98 -24.45 -4.79 3.78
C ARG A 98 -24.29 -4.00 2.48
N LEU A 99 -23.07 -4.03 1.95
CA LEU A 99 -22.71 -3.27 0.76
C LEU A 99 -23.54 -3.66 -0.48
N LEU A 100 -23.80 -4.95 -0.68
CA LEU A 100 -24.58 -5.44 -1.83
C LEU A 100 -26.08 -5.25 -1.67
N ASP A 101 -26.58 -4.84 -0.50
CA ASP A 101 -27.99 -4.49 -0.34
C ASP A 101 -28.36 -3.22 -1.13
N PHE A 102 -27.35 -2.46 -1.60
CA PHE A 102 -27.51 -1.29 -2.48
C PHE A 102 -27.42 -1.63 -3.97
N GLU A 103 -27.09 -2.88 -4.31
CA GLU A 103 -27.02 -3.36 -5.69
C GLU A 103 -28.43 -3.41 -6.33
N SER A 104 -28.47 -3.26 -7.65
CA SER A 104 -29.69 -3.45 -8.44
C SER A 104 -29.31 -4.21 -9.71
N SER A 105 -30.12 -5.18 -10.11
CA SER A 105 -29.78 -6.08 -11.23
C SER A 105 -29.65 -5.39 -12.60
N ASP A 106 -30.19 -4.17 -12.72
CA ASP A 106 -30.25 -3.37 -13.94
C ASP A 106 -29.17 -2.30 -14.04
N ARG A 107 -28.36 -2.07 -12.98
CA ARG A 107 -27.32 -1.04 -12.99
C ARG A 107 -26.10 -1.39 -12.13
N PRO A 108 -24.88 -0.98 -12.53
CA PRO A 108 -23.71 -1.12 -11.68
C PRO A 108 -23.83 -0.32 -10.38
N LEU A 109 -23.36 -0.90 -9.28
CA LEU A 109 -23.15 -0.19 -8.02
C LEU A 109 -21.75 0.45 -8.00
N VAL A 110 -21.69 1.78 -7.93
CA VAL A 110 -20.42 2.53 -7.79
C VAL A 110 -20.23 2.91 -6.33
N VAL A 111 -19.07 2.56 -5.76
CA VAL A 111 -18.75 2.81 -4.35
C VAL A 111 -17.58 3.79 -4.27
N ASN A 112 -17.74 4.84 -3.45
CA ASN A 112 -16.68 5.80 -3.15
C ASN A 112 -16.43 5.82 -1.63
N PHE A 113 -15.24 5.42 -1.22
CA PHE A 113 -14.83 5.44 0.18
C PHE A 113 -14.06 6.73 0.49
N GLY A 114 -14.43 7.40 1.57
CA GLY A 114 -13.77 8.63 2.00
C GLY A 114 -13.99 8.93 3.48
N SER A 115 -13.26 9.92 3.98
CA SER A 115 -13.37 10.45 5.34
C SER A 115 -13.21 11.96 5.29
N ALA A 116 -13.96 12.70 6.12
CA ALA A 116 -13.63 14.10 6.39
C ALA A 116 -12.34 14.13 7.22
N THR A 117 -11.36 14.93 6.78
CA THR A 117 -10.14 15.24 7.54
C THR A 117 -10.25 16.63 8.12
#